data_AF-A0A0X8D4K1-F1
#
_entry.id   AF-A0A0X8D4K1-F1
#
_cell.length_a   1.000
_cell.length_b   1.000
_cell.length_c   1.000
_cell.angle_alpha   90.00
_cell.angle_beta   90.00
_cell.angle_gamma   90.00
#
_symmetry.space_group_name_H-M   'P 1'
#
loop_
_entity.id
_entity.type
_entity.pdbx_description
1 polymer ?
#
loop_
_entity_poly.entity_id
_entity_poly.type
_entity_poly.pdbx_seq_one_letter_code
_entity_poly.pdbx_strand_id
1 'polypeptide(L)'
;MGTENGCTIHKKKSKKISDSVFTFLFGDLVESEKIKLYMDEVTQRVYEEKMEPDELRKSLSELTDRYVMDEMNPADQASVIRYISAFAKIENNVKANLRIMRFRERHRGLEQEELNEAIRKIICQYQGTQKVMNEWVRQYAAQRGLRPEWVATPDLEWIDKEE
;
A
#
# COMPACT_ATOMS: atom_id res chain seq x y z
N MET A 1 -15.15 -13.49 43.73
CA MET A 1 -15.73 -13.47 42.36
C MET A 1 -14.94 -12.45 41.56
N GLY A 2 -13.99 -12.91 40.75
CA GLY A 2 -13.21 -12.04 39.86
C GLY A 2 -13.31 -12.61 38.46
N THR A 3 -14.00 -11.91 37.56
CA THR A 3 -14.13 -12.28 36.15
C THR A 3 -12.86 -11.87 35.41
N GLU A 4 -12.05 -12.86 35.05
CA GLU A 4 -10.96 -12.70 34.09
C GLU A 4 -11.56 -12.51 32.69
N ASN A 5 -11.52 -11.29 32.17
CA ASN A 5 -11.83 -11.03 30.77
C ASN A 5 -10.65 -11.49 29.91
N GLY A 6 -10.67 -12.77 29.53
CA GLY A 6 -9.78 -13.34 28.53
C GLY A 6 -10.02 -12.66 27.17
N CYS A 7 -9.14 -11.73 26.81
CA CYS A 7 -9.12 -11.13 25.48
C CYS A 7 -8.77 -12.22 24.44
N THR A 8 -9.79 -12.81 23.82
CA THR A 8 -9.61 -13.73 22.69
C THR A 8 -9.18 -12.93 21.46
N ILE A 9 -7.87 -12.92 21.19
CA ILE A 9 -7.32 -12.46 19.91
C ILE A 9 -7.79 -13.46 18.83
N HIS A 10 -8.86 -13.14 18.12
CA HIS A 10 -9.26 -13.88 16.94
C HIS A 10 -8.15 -13.75 15.88
N LYS A 11 -7.35 -14.81 15.69
CA LYS A 11 -6.39 -14.89 14.59
C LYS A 11 -7.14 -14.75 13.25
N LYS A 12 -7.07 -13.57 12.63
CA LYS A 12 -7.51 -13.37 11.24
C LYS A 12 -6.75 -14.37 10.38
N LYS A 13 -7.48 -15.19 9.60
CA LYS A 13 -6.88 -16.12 8.62
C LYS A 13 -5.87 -15.36 7.77
N SER A 14 -4.61 -15.82 7.73
CA SER A 14 -3.59 -15.20 6.89
C SER A 14 -3.98 -15.40 5.42
N LYS A 15 -4.31 -14.32 4.71
CA LYS A 15 -4.50 -14.39 3.26
C LYS A 15 -3.13 -14.57 2.62
N LYS A 16 -2.86 -15.75 2.08
CA LYS A 16 -1.64 -16.04 1.32
C LYS A 16 -1.90 -15.80 -0.17
N ILE A 17 -0.89 -15.31 -0.87
CA ILE A 17 -0.85 -15.25 -2.34
C ILE A 17 -0.71 -16.70 -2.84
N SER A 18 -1.37 -17.07 -3.94
CA SER A 18 -1.22 -18.40 -4.52
C SER A 18 0.19 -18.60 -5.08
N ASP A 19 0.74 -19.81 -4.95
CA ASP A 19 2.09 -20.13 -5.42
C ASP A 19 2.21 -19.97 -6.96
N SER A 20 1.10 -20.16 -7.68
CA SER A 20 1.00 -19.90 -9.13
C SER A 20 1.19 -18.44 -9.47
N VAL A 21 0.54 -17.53 -8.74
CA VAL A 21 0.68 -16.07 -8.94
C VAL A 21 2.04 -15.59 -8.46
N PHE A 22 2.56 -16.13 -7.35
CA PHE A 22 3.93 -15.86 -6.95
C PHE A 22 4.91 -16.27 -8.06
N THR A 23 4.78 -17.46 -8.62
CA THR A 23 5.66 -17.92 -9.71
C THR A 23 5.45 -17.13 -11.00
N PHE A 24 4.24 -16.66 -11.30
CA PHE A 24 3.98 -15.82 -12.47
C PHE A 24 4.60 -14.43 -12.33
N LEU A 25 4.50 -13.82 -11.14
CA LEU A 25 5.03 -12.46 -10.89
C LEU A 25 6.53 -12.45 -10.54
N PHE A 26 7.06 -13.54 -9.97
CA PHE A 26 8.45 -13.65 -9.51
C PHE A 26 9.28 -14.71 -10.22
N GLY A 27 8.69 -15.48 -11.11
CA GLY A 27 9.45 -16.38 -11.99
C GLY A 27 10.47 -15.61 -12.83
N ASP A 28 10.21 -14.32 -13.06
CA ASP A 28 11.17 -13.37 -13.60
C ASP A 28 11.43 -12.24 -12.59
N LEU A 29 12.65 -12.24 -12.01
CA LEU A 29 13.13 -11.18 -11.11
C LEU A 29 13.00 -9.78 -11.76
N VAL A 30 13.16 -9.71 -13.09
CA VAL A 30 13.03 -8.47 -13.85
C VAL A 30 11.61 -7.89 -13.75
N GLU A 31 10.59 -8.74 -13.73
CA GLU A 31 9.20 -8.29 -13.68
C GLU A 31 8.84 -7.72 -12.31
N SER A 32 9.35 -8.34 -11.24
CA SER A 32 9.22 -7.79 -9.89
C SER A 32 9.89 -6.42 -9.74
N GLU A 33 11.07 -6.23 -10.34
CA GLU A 33 11.76 -4.94 -10.34
C GLU A 33 11.08 -3.90 -11.23
N LYS A 34 10.44 -4.28 -12.35
CA LYS A 34 9.63 -3.34 -13.14
C LYS A 34 8.42 -2.82 -12.37
N ILE A 35 7.71 -3.70 -11.66
CA ILE A 35 6.57 -3.32 -10.80
C ILE A 35 7.05 -2.34 -9.72
N LYS A 36 8.18 -2.64 -9.09
CA LYS A 36 8.80 -1.79 -8.09
C LYS A 36 9.22 -0.42 -8.65
N LEU A 37 9.94 -0.37 -9.76
CA LEU A 37 10.35 0.88 -10.42
C LEU A 37 9.15 1.75 -10.83
N TYR A 38 8.08 1.13 -11.32
CA TYR A 38 6.85 1.84 -11.66
C TYR A 38 6.17 2.41 -10.41
N MET A 39 6.04 1.60 -9.36
CA MET A 39 5.53 2.07 -8.06
C MET A 39 6.41 3.17 -7.47
N ASP A 40 7.70 3.10 -7.76
CA ASP A 40 8.66 4.05 -7.27
C ASP A 40 8.41 5.45 -7.85
N GLU A 41 8.25 5.52 -9.16
CA GLU A 41 7.96 6.76 -9.88
C GLU A 41 6.61 7.36 -9.46
N VAL A 42 5.56 6.53 -9.46
CA VAL A 42 4.19 6.95 -9.11
C VAL A 42 4.13 7.53 -7.70
N THR A 43 4.70 6.82 -6.73
CA THR A 43 4.65 7.22 -5.32
C THR A 43 5.49 8.49 -5.08
N GLN A 44 6.63 8.63 -5.75
CA GLN A 44 7.44 9.85 -5.66
C GLN A 44 6.65 11.08 -6.14
N ARG A 45 5.91 10.96 -7.25
CA ARG A 45 5.08 12.05 -7.79
C ARG A 45 3.94 12.45 -6.85
N VAL A 46 3.27 11.48 -6.22
CA VAL A 46 2.23 11.76 -5.19
C VAL A 46 2.81 12.62 -4.08
N TYR A 47 3.98 12.23 -3.58
CA TYR A 47 4.67 12.92 -2.51
C TYR A 47 5.22 14.30 -2.91
N GLU A 48 5.54 14.50 -4.19
CA GLU A 48 5.89 15.82 -4.73
C GLU A 48 4.67 16.68 -5.07
N GLU A 49 3.45 16.22 -4.76
CA GLU A 49 2.18 16.88 -5.11
C GLU A 49 2.03 17.10 -6.64
N LYS A 50 2.67 16.23 -7.42
CA LYS A 50 2.65 16.22 -8.90
C LYS A 50 1.74 15.15 -9.48
N MET A 51 0.88 14.58 -8.65
CA MET A 51 -0.07 13.55 -9.04
C MET A 51 -1.33 13.63 -8.20
N GLU A 52 -2.47 13.75 -8.88
CA GLU A 52 -3.78 13.76 -8.25
C GLU A 52 -4.25 12.34 -7.90
N PRO A 53 -5.18 12.17 -6.93
CA PRO A 53 -5.70 10.86 -6.54
C PRO A 53 -6.29 10.03 -7.68
N ASP A 54 -6.92 10.68 -8.66
CA ASP A 54 -7.51 9.99 -9.82
C ASP A 54 -6.46 9.50 -10.81
N GLU A 55 -5.37 10.24 -10.98
CA GLU A 55 -4.21 9.82 -11.78
C GLU A 55 -3.51 8.62 -11.14
N LEU A 56 -3.38 8.62 -9.81
CA LEU A 56 -2.87 7.47 -9.07
C LEU A 56 -3.75 6.23 -9.30
N ARG A 57 -5.07 6.37 -9.16
CA ARG A 57 -6.02 5.26 -9.38
C ARG A 57 -5.92 4.70 -10.79
N LYS A 58 -5.86 5.57 -11.80
CA LYS A 58 -5.69 5.17 -13.19
C LYS A 58 -4.38 4.42 -13.41
N SER A 59 -3.27 4.93 -12.89
CA SER A 59 -1.94 4.32 -12.98
C SER A 59 -1.91 2.91 -12.37
N LEU A 60 -2.53 2.75 -11.19
CA LEU A 60 -2.64 1.44 -10.52
C LEU A 60 -3.47 0.45 -11.34
N SER A 61 -4.59 0.90 -11.92
CA SER A 61 -5.41 0.05 -12.80
C SER A 61 -4.66 -0.37 -14.06
N GLU A 62 -3.98 0.57 -14.74
CA GLU A 62 -3.19 0.30 -15.95
C GLU A 62 -2.02 -0.66 -15.69
N LEU A 63 -1.39 -0.57 -14.52
CA LEU A 63 -0.42 -1.58 -14.10
C LEU A 63 -1.09 -2.94 -13.88
N THR A 64 -2.20 -2.96 -13.16
CA THR A 64 -2.88 -4.20 -12.77
C THR A 64 -3.46 -4.95 -13.97
N ASP A 65 -4.00 -4.23 -14.96
CA ASP A 65 -4.54 -4.79 -16.19
C ASP A 65 -3.47 -5.53 -17.03
N ARG A 66 -2.17 -5.23 -16.85
CA ARG A 66 -1.08 -5.98 -17.52
C ARG A 66 -0.96 -7.42 -16.99
N TYR A 67 -1.44 -7.69 -15.78
CA TYR A 67 -1.28 -8.98 -15.11
C TYR A 67 -2.60 -9.69 -14.84
N VAL A 68 -3.72 -8.96 -14.84
CA VAL A 68 -5.07 -9.53 -14.68
C VAL A 68 -5.68 -9.81 -16.05
N MET A 69 -5.60 -11.07 -16.48
CA MET A 69 -6.23 -11.57 -17.71
C MET A 69 -7.66 -12.06 -17.43
N ASP A 70 -8.57 -11.88 -18.40
CA ASP A 70 -9.99 -12.25 -18.23
C ASP A 70 -10.22 -13.75 -18.04
N GLU A 71 -9.35 -14.58 -18.61
CA GLU A 71 -9.39 -16.05 -18.51
C GLU A 71 -8.86 -16.57 -17.17
N MET A 72 -8.22 -15.70 -16.37
CA MET A 72 -7.61 -16.07 -15.11
C MET A 72 -8.68 -16.41 -14.06
N ASN A 73 -8.43 -17.44 -13.25
CA ASN A 73 -9.30 -17.79 -12.14
C ASN A 73 -9.49 -16.57 -11.20
N PRO A 74 -10.73 -16.26 -10.75
CA PRO A 74 -10.99 -15.18 -9.79
C PRO A 74 -10.07 -15.15 -8.57
N ALA A 75 -9.62 -16.30 -8.07
CA ALA A 75 -8.69 -16.38 -6.94
C ALA A 75 -7.29 -15.87 -7.28
N ASP A 76 -6.83 -16.10 -8.51
CA ASP A 76 -5.53 -15.63 -9.00
C ASP A 76 -5.61 -14.14 -9.34
N GLN A 77 -6.69 -13.67 -9.97
CA GLN A 77 -6.95 -12.23 -10.19
C GLN A 77 -6.92 -11.48 -8.85
N ALA A 78 -7.59 -12.01 -7.82
CA ALA A 78 -7.58 -11.41 -6.50
C ALA A 78 -6.19 -11.40 -5.85
N SER A 79 -5.35 -12.40 -6.14
CA SER A 79 -3.98 -12.46 -5.66
C SER A 79 -3.07 -11.43 -6.31
N VAL A 80 -3.22 -11.18 -7.62
CA VAL A 80 -2.52 -10.11 -8.34
C VAL A 80 -2.89 -8.73 -7.79
N ILE A 81 -4.19 -8.47 -7.60
CA ILE A 81 -4.66 -7.18 -7.04
C ILE A 81 -4.11 -6.96 -5.63
N ARG A 82 -4.15 -8.01 -4.77
CA ARG A 82 -3.54 -7.94 -3.44
C ARG A 82 -2.06 -7.63 -3.50
N TYR A 83 -1.35 -8.25 -4.43
CA TYR A 83 0.08 -8.07 -4.57
C TYR A 83 0.44 -6.63 -4.92
N ILE A 84 -0.16 -6.09 -5.98
CA ILE A 84 0.09 -4.72 -6.44
C ILE A 84 -0.28 -3.71 -5.36
N SER A 85 -1.43 -3.90 -4.70
CA SER A 85 -1.84 -3.06 -3.57
C SER A 85 -0.85 -3.12 -2.41
N ALA A 86 -0.36 -4.32 -2.05
CA ALA A 86 0.61 -4.47 -0.96
C ALA A 86 1.93 -3.75 -1.29
N PHE A 87 2.43 -3.89 -2.52
CA PHE A 87 3.62 -3.17 -2.98
C PHE A 87 3.45 -1.66 -2.90
N ALA A 88 2.35 -1.13 -3.43
CA ALA A 88 2.05 0.28 -3.37
C ALA A 88 2.03 0.80 -1.91
N LYS A 89 1.45 0.03 -0.98
CA LYS A 89 1.41 0.40 0.44
C LYS A 89 2.77 0.34 1.12
N ILE A 90 3.59 -0.67 0.81
CA ILE A 90 4.96 -0.79 1.33
C ILE A 90 5.82 0.39 0.84
N GLU A 91 5.83 0.65 -0.46
CA GLU A 91 6.59 1.75 -1.05
C GLU A 91 6.17 3.11 -0.47
N ASN A 92 4.86 3.31 -0.32
CA ASN A 92 4.32 4.51 0.30
C ASN A 92 4.80 4.68 1.75
N ASN A 93 4.84 3.59 2.53
CA ASN A 93 5.33 3.61 3.90
C ASN A 93 6.84 3.91 3.97
N VAL A 94 7.65 3.24 3.15
CA VAL A 94 9.11 3.45 3.10
C VAL A 94 9.44 4.91 2.74
N LYS A 95 8.76 5.49 1.75
CA LYS A 95 9.01 6.87 1.32
C LYS A 95 8.61 7.91 2.35
N ALA A 96 7.47 7.73 3.01
CA ALA A 96 7.07 8.60 4.10
C ALA A 96 8.15 8.64 5.21
N ASN A 97 8.64 7.46 5.61
CA ASN A 97 9.70 7.34 6.62
C ASN A 97 11.02 7.98 6.16
N LEU A 98 11.48 7.67 4.94
CA LEU A 98 12.71 8.26 4.40
C LEU A 98 12.63 9.79 4.30
N ARG A 99 11.46 10.34 3.95
CA ARG A 99 11.25 11.79 3.94
C ARG A 99 11.36 12.39 5.32
N ILE A 100 10.73 11.78 6.33
CA ILE A 100 10.82 12.24 7.72
C ILE A 100 12.27 12.19 8.20
N MET A 101 12.98 11.08 7.96
CA MET A 101 14.40 10.96 8.32
C MET A 101 15.23 12.07 7.69
N ARG A 102 15.11 12.27 6.36
CA ARG A 102 15.83 13.33 5.65
C ARG A 102 15.44 14.73 6.14
N PHE A 103 14.18 14.95 6.48
CA PHE A 103 13.70 16.23 7.01
C PHE A 103 14.31 16.50 8.39
N ARG A 104 14.27 15.52 9.30
CA ARG A 104 14.92 15.58 10.63
C ARG A 104 16.43 15.80 10.51
N GLU A 105 17.11 15.19 9.54
CA GLU A 105 18.54 15.37 9.29
C GLU A 105 18.88 16.77 8.77
N ARG A 106 18.13 17.28 7.78
CA ARG A 106 18.36 18.61 7.18
C ARG A 106 18.05 19.76 8.13
N HIS A 107 17.19 19.52 9.11
CA HIS A 107 16.69 20.53 10.02
C HIS A 107 17.08 20.26 11.47
N ARG A 108 18.24 19.63 11.69
CA ARG A 108 18.89 19.57 13.00
C ARG A 108 19.15 20.99 13.51
N GLY A 109 18.24 21.51 14.35
CA GLY A 109 18.30 22.87 14.91
C GLY A 109 17.06 23.74 14.67
N LEU A 110 16.02 23.26 13.98
CA LEU A 110 14.71 23.92 14.00
C LEU A 110 14.04 23.77 15.37
N GLU A 111 13.18 24.73 15.73
CA GLU A 111 12.25 24.60 16.84
C GLU A 111 11.36 23.36 16.64
N GLN A 112 11.14 22.61 17.73
CA GLN A 112 10.43 21.32 17.71
C GLN A 112 9.03 21.43 17.10
N GLU A 113 8.39 22.59 17.21
CA GLU A 113 7.04 22.86 16.72
C GLU A 113 6.94 22.89 15.20
N GLU A 114 7.87 23.57 14.51
CA GLU A 114 7.94 23.59 13.04
C GLU A 114 8.29 22.20 12.47
N LEU A 115 9.19 21.48 13.14
CA LEU A 115 9.55 20.11 12.80
C LEU A 115 8.33 19.19 12.87
N ASN A 116 7.53 19.31 13.93
CA ASN A 116 6.33 18.50 14.14
C ASN A 116 5.24 18.80 13.10
N GLU A 117 5.05 20.06 12.69
CA GLU A 117 4.06 20.40 11.68
C GLU A 117 4.40 19.78 10.31
N ALA A 118 5.66 19.85 9.90
CA ALA A 118 6.09 19.25 8.64
C ALA A 118 5.98 17.71 8.65
N ILE A 119 6.34 17.06 9.77
CA ILE A 119 6.16 15.62 9.94
C ILE A 119 4.67 15.25 9.88
N ARG A 120 3.79 16.02 10.54
CA ARG A 120 2.33 15.80 10.46
C ARG A 120 1.83 15.89 9.02
N LYS A 121 2.32 16.82 8.20
CA LYS A 121 1.95 16.89 6.78
C LYS A 121 2.30 15.61 6.03
N ILE A 122 3.50 15.06 6.25
CA ILE A 122 3.94 13.79 5.63
C ILE A 122 3.05 12.62 6.09
N ILE A 123 2.74 12.54 7.39
CA ILE A 123 1.86 11.49 7.93
C ILE A 123 0.44 11.61 7.36
N CYS A 124 -0.12 12.81 7.28
CA CYS A 124 -1.42 13.06 6.67
C CYS A 124 -1.44 12.63 5.20
N GLN A 125 -0.38 12.93 4.44
CA GLN A 125 -0.24 12.50 3.06
C GLN A 125 -0.16 10.98 2.93
N TYR A 126 0.64 10.31 3.78
CA TYR A 126 0.70 8.86 3.86
C TYR A 126 -0.70 8.25 4.09
N GLN A 127 -1.42 8.73 5.10
CA GLN A 127 -2.77 8.26 5.44
C GLN A 127 -3.78 8.52 4.31
N GLY A 128 -3.70 9.68 3.67
CA GLY A 128 -4.50 10.02 2.50
C GLY A 128 -4.27 9.03 1.35
N THR A 129 -3.01 8.74 1.02
CA THR A 129 -2.66 7.79 -0.03
C THR A 129 -3.13 6.36 0.32
N GLN A 130 -3.03 5.92 1.59
CA GLN A 130 -3.59 4.62 1.99
C GLN A 130 -5.10 4.52 1.75
N LYS A 131 -5.87 5.59 2.05
CA LYS A 131 -7.30 5.65 1.76
C LYS A 131 -7.59 5.54 0.26
N VAL A 132 -6.82 6.24 -0.57
CA VAL A 132 -6.96 6.17 -2.04
C VAL A 132 -6.66 4.76 -2.55
N MET A 133 -5.61 4.10 -2.05
CA MET A 133 -5.28 2.72 -2.42
C MET A 133 -6.40 1.74 -2.01
N ASN A 134 -6.96 1.90 -0.81
CA ASN A 134 -8.07 1.07 -0.34
C ASN A 134 -9.33 1.25 -1.20
N GLU A 135 -9.65 2.49 -1.55
CA GLU A 135 -10.80 2.79 -2.41
C GLU A 135 -10.58 2.26 -3.83
N TRP A 136 -9.37 2.38 -4.37
CA TRP A 136 -8.99 1.78 -5.64
C TRP A 136 -9.21 0.27 -5.66
N VAL A 137 -8.68 -0.46 -4.66
CA VAL A 137 -8.85 -1.92 -4.55
C VAL A 137 -10.34 -2.30 -4.54
N ARG A 138 -11.15 -1.56 -3.79
CA ARG A 138 -12.60 -1.78 -3.70
C ARG A 138 -13.29 -1.59 -5.05
N GLN A 139 -12.98 -0.50 -5.74
CA GLN A 139 -13.58 -0.16 -7.04
C GLN A 139 -13.14 -1.14 -8.13
N TYR A 140 -11.85 -1.43 -8.22
CA TYR A 140 -11.29 -2.34 -9.22
C TYR A 140 -11.82 -3.78 -9.05
N ALA A 141 -11.92 -4.26 -7.81
CA ALA A 141 -12.52 -5.57 -7.55
C ALA A 141 -14.01 -5.63 -7.91
N ALA A 142 -14.78 -4.58 -7.60
CA ALA A 142 -16.19 -4.51 -7.98
C ALA A 142 -16.38 -4.56 -9.50
N GLN A 143 -15.54 -3.86 -10.27
CA GLN A 143 -15.55 -3.89 -11.74
C GLN A 143 -15.28 -5.30 -12.30
N ARG A 144 -14.42 -6.07 -11.63
CA ARG A 144 -14.06 -7.44 -12.01
C ARG A 144 -14.99 -8.51 -11.41
N GLY A 145 -16.06 -8.13 -10.71
CA GLY A 145 -16.97 -9.07 -10.06
C GLY A 145 -16.34 -9.86 -8.89
N LEU A 146 -15.25 -9.35 -8.33
CA LEU A 146 -14.52 -9.99 -7.23
C LEU A 146 -15.05 -9.53 -5.87
N ARG A 147 -15.02 -10.43 -4.89
CA ARG A 147 -15.39 -10.09 -3.51
C ARG A 147 -14.33 -9.16 -2.89
N PRO A 148 -14.71 -8.02 -2.29
CA PRO A 148 -13.75 -7.09 -1.66
C PRO A 148 -12.84 -7.75 -0.62
N GLU A 149 -13.36 -8.75 0.11
CA GLU A 149 -12.60 -9.46 1.13
C GLU A 149 -11.48 -10.31 0.52
N TRP A 150 -11.56 -10.67 -0.76
CA TRP A 150 -10.51 -11.45 -1.42
C TRP A 150 -9.33 -10.58 -1.82
N VAL A 151 -9.58 -9.32 -2.19
CA VAL A 151 -8.57 -8.38 -2.66
C VAL A 151 -8.01 -7.46 -1.58
N ALA A 152 -8.70 -7.34 -0.44
CA ALA A 152 -8.31 -6.39 0.60
C ALA A 152 -6.93 -6.72 1.19
N THR A 153 -6.03 -5.74 1.13
CA THR A 153 -4.73 -5.69 1.80
C THR A 153 -4.84 -4.86 3.07
N PRO A 154 -4.25 -5.29 4.20
CA PRO A 154 -4.20 -4.46 5.39
C PRO A 154 -3.35 -3.21 5.14
N ASP A 155 -3.66 -2.12 5.83
CA ASP A 155 -2.76 -0.96 5.91
C ASP A 155 -1.56 -1.33 6.77
N LEU A 156 -0.39 -0.80 6.42
CA LEU A 156 0.79 -0.92 7.27
C LEU A 156 0.64 0.04 8.45
N GLU A 157 0.83 -0.47 9.67
CA GLU A 157 0.87 0.38 10.84
C GLU A 157 2.00 1.40 10.70
N TRP A 158 1.71 2.65 11.07
CA TRP A 158 2.74 3.67 11.19
C TRP A 158 3.65 3.32 12.37
N ILE A 159 4.97 3.37 12.16
CA ILE A 159 5.95 2.89 13.16
C ILE A 159 6.08 3.86 14.35
N ASP A 160 5.71 5.14 14.21
CA ASP A 160 5.65 6.05 15.36
C ASP A 160 4.32 5.88 16.11
N LYS A 161 4.23 4.82 16.91
CA LYS A 161 3.65 4.91 18.25
C LYS A 161 4.82 5.02 19.24
N GLU A 162 5.60 6.08 19.14
CA GLU A 162 6.49 6.40 20.25
C GLU A 162 5.61 6.90 21.41
N GLU A 163 5.63 6.09 22.46
CA GLU A 163 5.22 6.41 23.84
C GLU A 163 6.05 7.57 24.40
#